data_AF-A0A9P9PL00-F1
#
_entry.id   AF-A0A9P9PL00-F1
#
_cell.length_a   1.000
_cell.length_b   1.000
_cell.length_c   1.000
_cell.angle_alpha   90.00
_cell.angle_beta   90.00
_cell.angle_gamma   90.00
#
_symmetry.space_group_name_H-M   'P 1'
#
loop_
_entity.id
_entity.type
_entity.pdbx_description
1 polymer ?
#
loop_
_entity_poly.entity_id
_entity_poly.type
_entity_poly.pdbx_seq_one_letter_code
_entity_poly.pdbx_strand_id
1 'polypeptide(L)'
;MKDHCLALPIHTFGGRGSQEATARPDDHRPVFAISENWDKSTLSEEEIPIKIEDPDVEIKHGISFIVFSKHYTIEHYLPARNLGYVVKDALPILEACFRAAMGISIKAGGVGAPSALYAASGIELATDYLHTEPMQGIIEQMTFKCDYDSCHQTQSKTFSQKEAYRDHLRDFHREDILGSRRVDDLWFETRDIQERWWRCKNCLSRVPISQDGYTCSTCYEPCEVERINARKARFEAEMPRIIVTESGTNLEWNKKFGVSRGVSDEDGSVSVLGKSPYTPPPTSWQKSSGSKSRRKLSSSKSYNGSKSRGLQPEAFEKVVESGFDLPAGTSFLFQVNQLEVNDDTTAGGVAPRVNENGNWIPPVFSNGFGAQTAGYLYRWNANGSVSRANDCQWYNGTFWMTATENSPSQQLTTYCTRTVFWCDPWAQFMFATGDASTRDMENSTHPHNHWRHLTFENDGPVSRIVESGENQYLAGSGSAWIADLGLTSHVHRHAPAAGGLSGSLAITLGIIAMSCPASSFDTMLVMDRAWRHHRWRGHRRGDGRSDHRGVVVHIYLDPANPTGSTFNTLHDLEAEGTPLIN
;
A
#
# COMPACT_ATOMS: atom_id res chain seq x y z
N MET A 1 4.26 -7.23 -29.66
CA MET A 1 4.38 -6.10 -28.72
C MET A 1 3.16 -5.25 -28.90
N LYS A 2 2.48 -4.85 -27.83
CA LYS A 2 1.45 -3.82 -27.93
C LYS A 2 2.18 -2.49 -27.78
N ASP A 3 2.09 -1.65 -28.81
CA ASP A 3 2.66 -0.31 -28.77
C ASP A 3 1.87 0.50 -27.75
N HIS A 4 2.47 0.83 -26.60
CA HIS A 4 1.83 1.72 -25.64
C HIS A 4 2.01 3.16 -26.13
N CYS A 5 0.89 3.87 -26.27
CA CYS A 5 0.89 5.29 -26.62
C CYS A 5 0.88 6.13 -25.34
N LEU A 6 1.84 7.04 -25.22
CA LEU A 6 1.91 8.04 -24.17
C LEU A 6 1.14 9.30 -24.62
N ALA A 7 0.18 9.76 -23.82
CA ALA A 7 -0.51 11.03 -24.03
C ALA A 7 0.14 12.12 -23.16
N LEU A 8 0.68 13.14 -23.81
CA LEU A 8 1.20 14.33 -23.15
C LEU A 8 0.15 15.45 -23.24
N PRO A 9 -0.41 15.93 -22.11
CA PRO A 9 -1.41 16.99 -22.12
C PRO A 9 -0.78 18.31 -22.58
N ILE A 10 -1.48 19.01 -23.47
CA ILE A 10 -1.16 20.39 -23.83
C ILE A 10 -2.09 21.30 -23.04
N HIS A 11 -1.52 22.13 -22.17
CA HIS A 11 -2.26 23.11 -21.41
C HIS A 11 -2.23 24.46 -22.13
N THR A 12 -3.39 25.00 -22.49
CA THR A 12 -3.53 26.31 -23.17
C THR A 12 -3.98 27.44 -22.25
N PHE A 13 -4.36 27.13 -21.00
CA PHE A 13 -4.73 28.03 -19.89
C PHE A 13 -5.55 29.27 -20.29
N GLY A 14 -6.41 29.20 -21.32
CA GLY A 14 -7.17 30.37 -21.80
C GLY A 14 -6.33 31.61 -22.11
N GLY A 15 -5.02 31.46 -22.37
CA GLY A 15 -4.07 32.56 -22.56
C GLY A 15 -3.36 33.09 -21.31
N ARG A 16 -3.44 32.42 -20.16
CA ARG A 16 -2.76 32.77 -18.90
C ARG A 16 -1.57 31.88 -18.54
N GLY A 17 -1.12 31.04 -19.47
CA GLY A 17 -0.30 29.86 -19.15
C GLY A 17 1.03 30.11 -18.44
N SER A 18 1.66 31.28 -18.61
CA SER A 18 2.89 31.61 -17.89
C SER A 18 2.68 32.03 -16.42
N GLN A 19 1.44 32.37 -16.01
CA GLN A 19 1.13 32.81 -14.65
C GLN A 19 0.49 31.70 -13.80
N GLU A 20 -0.16 30.71 -14.42
CA GLU A 20 -0.89 29.63 -13.73
C GLU A 20 -0.17 28.28 -13.75
N ALA A 21 0.94 28.14 -14.48
CA ALA A 21 1.76 26.93 -14.42
C ALA A 21 2.43 26.83 -13.03
N THR A 22 1.80 26.12 -12.10
CA THR A 22 2.40 25.70 -10.83
C THR A 22 3.55 24.70 -11.03
N ALA A 23 3.76 24.23 -12.26
CA ALA A 23 4.85 23.36 -12.67
C ALA A 23 6.19 24.10 -12.67
N ARG A 24 7.27 23.41 -12.27
CA ARG A 24 8.62 23.99 -12.33
C ARG A 24 8.99 24.34 -13.77
N PRO A 25 9.82 25.37 -14.02
CA PRO A 25 10.30 25.69 -15.37
C PRO A 25 10.93 24.50 -16.10
N ASP A 26 11.51 23.55 -15.37
CA ASP A 26 12.10 22.33 -15.95
C ASP A 26 11.06 21.25 -16.31
N ASP A 27 9.86 21.33 -15.72
CA ASP A 27 8.79 20.35 -15.91
C ASP A 27 7.87 20.68 -17.09
N HIS A 28 8.10 21.80 -17.79
CA HIS A 28 7.29 22.18 -18.93
C HIS A 28 8.09 22.83 -20.06
N ARG A 29 7.59 22.72 -21.29
CA ARG A 29 8.12 23.45 -22.45
C ARG A 29 6.98 24.08 -23.25
N PRO A 30 7.16 25.31 -23.76
CA PRO A 30 6.20 25.92 -24.67
C PRO A 30 6.05 25.08 -25.94
N VAL A 31 4.83 25.02 -26.44
CA VAL A 31 4.51 24.42 -27.73
C VAL A 31 4.12 25.49 -28.74
N PHE A 32 4.41 25.23 -30.01
CA PHE A 32 3.96 26.07 -31.11
C PHE A 32 3.51 25.25 -32.31
N ALA A 33 2.53 25.79 -33.02
CA ALA A 33 2.03 25.22 -34.25
C ALA A 33 3.04 25.45 -35.39
N ILE A 34 3.41 24.40 -36.12
CA ILE A 34 4.20 24.54 -37.34
C ILE A 34 3.33 24.50 -38.60
N SER A 35 3.76 25.22 -39.63
CA SER A 35 3.16 25.14 -40.97
C SER A 35 3.84 24.06 -41.82
N GLU A 36 3.24 23.71 -42.96
CA GLU A 36 3.82 22.70 -43.89
C GLU A 36 5.22 23.06 -44.40
N ASN A 37 5.54 24.36 -44.45
CA ASN A 37 6.82 24.88 -44.93
C ASN A 37 7.73 25.34 -43.79
N TRP A 38 7.54 24.80 -42.58
CA TRP A 38 8.35 25.18 -41.43
C TRP A 38 9.83 24.85 -41.63
N ASP A 39 10.68 25.85 -41.42
CA ASP A 39 12.13 25.70 -41.52
C ASP A 39 12.69 25.04 -40.26
N LYS A 40 13.11 23.79 -40.39
CA LYS A 40 13.69 23.00 -39.30
C LYS A 40 14.93 23.64 -38.66
N SER A 41 15.62 24.53 -39.36
CA SER A 41 16.78 25.25 -38.81
C SER A 41 16.39 26.22 -37.68
N THR A 42 15.08 26.53 -37.54
CA THR A 42 14.54 27.37 -36.48
C THR A 42 14.20 26.61 -35.19
N LEU A 43 14.47 25.30 -35.12
CA LEU A 43 14.20 24.49 -33.93
C LEU A 43 15.05 24.94 -32.74
N SER A 44 14.39 25.44 -31.69
CA SER A 44 14.98 25.74 -30.40
C SER A 44 14.92 24.52 -29.46
N GLU A 45 15.92 24.34 -28.60
CA GLU A 45 15.88 23.34 -27.52
C GLU A 45 14.85 23.70 -26.43
N GLU A 46 14.38 24.94 -26.41
CA GLU A 46 13.43 25.44 -25.41
C GLU A 46 11.96 25.25 -25.81
N GLU A 47 11.68 24.86 -27.05
CA GLU A 47 10.31 24.83 -27.59
C GLU A 47 10.01 23.51 -28.31
N ILE A 48 8.77 23.04 -28.20
CA ILE A 48 8.33 21.80 -28.84
C ILE A 48 7.40 22.12 -30.03
N PRO A 49 7.86 21.98 -31.29
CA PRO A 49 7.02 22.14 -32.47
C PRO A 49 5.99 21.02 -32.60
N ILE A 50 4.75 21.40 -32.88
CA ILE A 50 3.62 20.48 -33.07
C ILE A 50 2.96 20.77 -34.41
N LYS A 51 2.76 19.72 -35.22
CA LYS A 51 1.89 19.80 -36.38
C LYS A 51 0.46 19.57 -35.93
N ILE A 52 -0.36 20.61 -35.98
CA ILE A 52 -1.79 20.56 -35.63
C ILE A 52 -2.55 19.88 -36.77
N GLU A 53 -3.36 18.89 -36.44
CA GLU A 53 -4.29 18.23 -37.37
C GLU A 53 -5.74 18.67 -37.17
N ASP A 54 -6.09 19.14 -35.97
CA ASP A 54 -7.44 19.60 -35.64
C ASP A 54 -7.62 21.08 -36.05
N PRO A 55 -8.45 21.39 -37.06
CA PRO A 55 -8.61 22.75 -37.56
C PRO A 55 -9.31 23.71 -36.58
N ASP A 56 -10.00 23.18 -35.57
CA ASP A 56 -10.72 23.98 -34.57
C ASP A 56 -9.84 24.32 -33.35
N VAL A 57 -8.57 23.90 -33.35
CA VAL A 57 -7.63 24.11 -32.25
C VAL A 57 -6.57 25.13 -32.65
N GLU A 58 -6.51 26.23 -31.90
CA GLU A 58 -5.45 27.23 -32.01
C GLU A 58 -4.44 27.06 -30.85
N ILE A 59 -3.21 26.64 -31.16
CA ILE A 59 -2.11 26.66 -30.20
C ILE A 59 -1.44 28.03 -30.25
N LYS A 60 -1.62 28.82 -29.20
CA LYS A 60 -0.96 30.12 -29.06
C LYS A 60 0.43 29.93 -28.48
N HIS A 61 1.43 30.34 -29.26
CA HIS A 61 2.84 30.28 -28.88
C HIS A 61 3.13 31.10 -27.62
N GLY A 62 4.02 30.58 -26.76
CA GLY A 62 4.43 31.21 -25.49
C GLY A 62 3.44 31.10 -24.34
N ILE A 63 2.22 30.61 -24.57
CA ILE A 63 1.19 30.41 -23.53
C ILE A 63 0.61 29.00 -23.49
N SER A 64 0.94 28.17 -24.48
CA SER A 64 0.59 26.75 -24.52
C SER A 64 1.81 25.92 -24.16
N PHE A 65 1.66 24.94 -23.27
CA PHE A 65 2.80 24.15 -22.77
C PHE A 65 2.48 22.65 -22.68
N ILE A 66 3.49 21.82 -22.90
CA ILE A 66 3.50 20.42 -22.46
C ILE A 66 4.10 20.39 -21.06
N VAL A 67 3.46 19.67 -20.13
CA VAL A 67 3.95 19.45 -18.76
C VAL A 67 4.42 18.00 -18.62
N PHE A 68 5.72 17.75 -18.59
CA PHE A 68 6.30 16.40 -18.58
C PHE A 68 6.05 15.64 -17.27
N SER A 69 5.89 16.36 -16.17
CA SER A 69 5.55 15.76 -14.86
C SER A 69 4.10 15.26 -14.81
N LYS A 70 3.25 15.64 -15.76
CA LYS A 70 1.86 15.18 -15.90
C LYS A 70 1.75 14.39 -17.21
N HIS A 71 1.92 13.09 -17.16
CA HIS A 71 1.73 12.21 -18.31
C HIS A 71 0.57 11.25 -18.04
N TYR A 72 -0.16 10.91 -19.10
CA TYR A 72 -1.25 9.95 -19.04
C TYR A 72 -0.97 8.84 -20.05
N THR A 73 -1.32 7.60 -19.72
CA THR A 73 -1.51 6.58 -20.75
C THR A 73 -2.87 6.79 -21.41
N ILE A 74 -3.00 6.46 -22.70
CA ILE A 74 -4.29 6.53 -23.43
C ILE A 74 -5.36 5.62 -22.78
N GLU A 75 -4.92 4.66 -21.98
CA GLU A 75 -5.71 3.66 -21.25
C GLU A 75 -6.57 4.25 -20.11
N HIS A 76 -6.34 5.50 -19.69
CA HIS A 76 -7.10 6.13 -18.60
C HIS A 76 -8.56 6.51 -18.93
N TYR A 77 -9.10 6.11 -20.09
CA TYR A 77 -10.42 6.54 -20.60
C TYR A 77 -10.64 8.06 -20.51
N LEU A 78 -9.56 8.84 -20.51
CA LEU A 78 -9.64 10.28 -20.57
C LEU A 78 -10.14 10.61 -21.98
N PRO A 79 -11.22 11.40 -22.13
CA PRO A 79 -11.62 11.90 -23.42
C PRO A 79 -10.47 12.77 -23.98
N ALA A 80 -9.62 12.14 -24.79
CA ALA A 80 -8.47 12.77 -25.40
C ALA A 80 -8.89 13.27 -26.78
N ARG A 81 -8.76 14.57 -27.00
CA ARG A 81 -8.93 15.19 -28.31
C ARG A 81 -7.62 15.02 -29.08
N ASN A 82 -7.65 14.43 -30.28
CA ASN A 82 -6.47 14.40 -31.14
C ASN A 82 -6.19 15.82 -31.64
N LEU A 83 -5.14 16.45 -31.14
CA LEU A 83 -4.74 17.79 -31.56
C LEU A 83 -3.78 17.76 -32.75
N GLY A 84 -2.98 16.70 -32.87
CA GLY A 84 -1.88 16.59 -33.83
C GLY A 84 -0.68 15.81 -33.26
N TYR A 85 0.52 16.03 -33.81
CA TYR A 85 1.73 15.29 -33.42
C TYR A 85 2.97 16.17 -33.29
N VAL A 86 3.89 15.77 -32.39
CA VAL A 86 5.24 16.34 -32.29
C VAL A 86 6.04 15.89 -33.50
N VAL A 87 6.68 16.83 -34.21
CA VAL A 87 7.50 16.45 -35.37
C VAL A 87 8.70 15.61 -34.98
N LYS A 88 9.07 14.67 -35.86
CA LYS A 88 10.13 13.69 -35.61
C LYS A 88 11.45 14.33 -35.16
N ASP A 89 11.79 15.48 -35.71
CA ASP A 89 13.05 16.19 -35.40
C ASP A 89 13.09 16.74 -33.96
N ALA A 90 11.94 16.94 -33.32
CA ALA A 90 11.84 17.41 -31.94
C ALA A 90 11.73 16.28 -30.90
N LEU A 91 11.62 15.02 -31.33
CA LEU A 91 11.55 13.88 -30.41
C LEU A 91 12.76 13.77 -29.47
N PRO A 92 14.01 14.01 -29.90
CA PRO A 92 15.16 13.98 -28.98
C PRO A 92 15.06 15.05 -27.87
N ILE A 93 14.54 16.23 -28.20
CA ILE A 93 14.32 17.33 -27.23
C ILE A 93 13.22 16.93 -26.26
N LEU A 94 12.10 16.41 -26.77
CA LEU A 94 10.98 15.91 -25.97
C LEU A 94 11.44 14.82 -24.99
N GLU A 95 12.21 13.85 -25.47
CA GLU A 95 12.75 12.75 -24.66
C GLU A 95 13.73 13.25 -23.60
N ALA A 96 14.62 14.18 -23.95
CA ALA A 96 15.55 14.78 -22.99
C ALA A 96 14.82 15.53 -21.87
N CYS A 97 13.79 16.33 -22.22
CA CYS A 97 12.95 17.02 -21.24
C CYS A 97 12.18 16.04 -20.36
N PHE A 98 11.60 14.99 -20.95
CA PHE A 98 10.88 13.96 -20.20
C PHE A 98 11.79 13.22 -19.21
N ARG A 99 12.98 12.81 -19.64
CA ARG A 99 13.98 12.18 -18.76
C ARG A 99 14.42 13.10 -17.63
N ALA A 100 14.64 14.38 -17.93
CA ALA A 100 15.02 15.37 -16.94
C ALA A 100 13.91 15.55 -15.87
N ALA A 101 12.66 15.72 -16.30
CA ALA A 101 11.51 15.84 -15.41
C ALA A 101 11.30 14.59 -14.54
N MET A 102 11.55 13.40 -15.09
CA MET A 102 11.47 12.13 -14.36
C MET A 102 12.70 11.82 -13.48
N GLY A 103 13.72 12.68 -13.49
CA GLY A 103 14.96 12.47 -12.72
C GLY A 103 15.80 11.27 -13.21
N ILE A 104 15.64 10.88 -14.47
CA ILE A 104 16.36 9.76 -15.09
C ILE A 104 17.74 10.25 -15.53
N SER A 105 18.75 10.06 -14.67
CA SER A 105 20.14 10.38 -14.99
C SER A 105 20.80 9.24 -15.78
N ILE A 106 21.21 9.52 -17.02
CA ILE A 106 22.09 8.62 -17.76
C ILE A 106 23.50 8.88 -17.28
N LYS A 107 24.13 7.89 -16.64
CA LYS A 107 25.58 7.92 -16.45
C LYS A 107 26.20 7.95 -17.84
N ALA A 108 26.81 9.08 -18.20
CA ALA A 108 27.53 9.24 -19.45
C ALA A 108 28.64 8.17 -19.53
N GLY A 109 28.34 7.04 -20.14
CA GLY A 109 29.34 6.10 -20.62
C GLY A 109 30.10 6.84 -21.72
N GLY A 110 31.36 7.19 -21.44
CA GLY A 110 32.15 8.04 -22.31
C GLY A 110 32.34 7.45 -23.70
N VAL A 111 31.54 7.90 -24.66
CA VAL A 111 31.86 7.96 -26.08
C VAL A 111 31.18 9.24 -26.62
N GLY A 112 31.86 9.94 -27.53
CA GLY A 112 31.63 11.33 -27.90
C GLY A 112 30.25 11.72 -28.44
N ALA A 113 30.11 13.05 -28.60
CA ALA A 113 28.90 13.79 -28.96
C ALA A 113 27.97 13.11 -30.01
N PRO A 114 26.64 13.24 -29.88
CA PRO A 114 25.70 12.70 -30.84
C PRO A 114 25.66 13.60 -32.07
N SER A 115 26.40 13.21 -33.11
CA SER A 115 26.17 13.74 -34.46
C SER A 115 26.16 12.59 -35.45
N ALA A 116 25.08 12.53 -36.24
CA ALA A 116 24.86 11.65 -37.38
C ALA A 116 24.65 10.15 -37.08
N LEU A 117 23.40 9.75 -36.82
CA LEU A 117 22.84 8.45 -37.24
C LEU A 117 21.32 8.38 -37.00
N TYR A 118 20.54 9.18 -37.73
CA TYR A 118 19.10 8.92 -37.93
C TYR A 118 18.71 9.26 -39.37
N ALA A 119 18.98 8.33 -40.28
CA ALA A 119 18.39 8.35 -41.61
C ALA A 119 17.89 6.93 -41.95
N ALA A 120 16.63 6.87 -42.36
CA ALA A 120 15.93 5.73 -43.00
C ALA A 120 15.54 4.52 -42.12
N SER A 121 14.46 4.66 -41.35
CA SER A 121 13.27 3.77 -41.33
C SER A 121 12.30 4.24 -40.25
N GLY A 122 11.00 3.95 -40.42
CA GLY A 122 10.00 4.10 -39.36
C GLY A 122 10.38 3.17 -38.20
N ILE A 123 10.24 3.65 -36.97
CA ILE A 123 10.63 2.88 -35.79
C ILE A 123 9.46 1.97 -35.40
N GLU A 124 9.57 0.69 -35.75
CA GLU A 124 9.25 -0.43 -34.86
C GLU A 124 10.41 -0.54 -33.85
N LEU A 125 10.13 -0.62 -32.55
CA LEU A 125 11.12 -0.93 -31.53
C LEU A 125 10.75 -2.25 -30.85
N ALA A 126 11.48 -3.30 -31.23
CA ALA A 126 11.54 -4.56 -30.51
C ALA A 126 12.97 -4.77 -29.97
N THR A 127 13.04 -4.79 -28.64
CA THR A 127 13.95 -5.53 -27.75
C THR A 127 15.45 -5.44 -27.98
N ASP A 128 16.11 -4.77 -27.03
CA ASP A 128 17.30 -5.36 -26.41
C ASP A 128 17.18 -5.33 -24.88
N TYR A 129 17.61 -6.43 -24.28
CA TYR A 129 17.43 -6.84 -22.90
C TYR A 129 17.90 -5.81 -21.87
N LEU A 130 16.97 -5.29 -21.06
CA LEU A 130 17.30 -4.69 -19.76
C LEU A 130 17.41 -5.80 -18.72
N HIS A 131 18.64 -6.29 -18.51
CA HIS A 131 18.97 -6.85 -17.20
C HIS A 131 18.97 -5.70 -16.19
N THR A 132 17.94 -5.66 -15.35
CA THR A 132 17.90 -4.79 -14.17
C THR A 132 18.90 -5.29 -13.15
N GLU A 133 20.07 -4.65 -13.10
CA GLU A 133 20.91 -4.67 -11.89
C GLU A 133 20.12 -3.94 -10.77
N PRO A 134 19.94 -4.54 -9.57
CA PRO A 134 19.21 -3.88 -8.50
C PRO A 134 20.01 -2.69 -7.96
N MET A 135 19.36 -1.52 -7.93
CA MET A 135 19.90 -0.30 -7.33
C MET A 135 20.18 -0.49 -5.83
N GLN A 136 21.45 -0.67 -5.50
CA GLN A 136 21.97 -0.59 -4.13
C GLN A 136 22.39 0.86 -3.82
N GLY A 137 21.55 1.55 -3.08
CA GLY A 137 21.82 2.87 -2.49
C GLY A 137 20.50 3.63 -2.40
N ILE A 138 19.80 3.69 -1.29
CA ILE A 138 20.22 3.91 0.09
C ILE A 138 19.35 3.00 0.98
N ILE A 139 19.90 1.86 1.43
CA ILE A 139 19.29 1.03 2.48
C ILE A 139 19.93 1.53 3.78
N GLU A 140 19.11 2.05 4.70
CA GLU A 140 19.50 2.15 6.12
C GLU A 140 20.22 0.85 6.48
N GLN A 141 21.43 0.94 7.04
CA GLN A 141 22.26 -0.23 7.36
C GLN A 141 21.54 -1.11 8.39
N MET A 142 20.59 -1.94 7.93
CA MET A 142 19.92 -2.94 8.72
C MET A 142 21.00 -3.95 9.11
N THR A 143 21.41 -3.86 10.37
CA THR A 143 22.33 -4.83 10.95
C THR A 143 21.53 -6.10 11.24
N PHE A 144 21.88 -7.19 10.58
CA PHE A 144 21.24 -8.48 10.85
C PHE A 144 21.96 -9.14 12.02
N LYS A 145 21.19 -9.62 13.01
CA LYS A 145 21.67 -10.48 14.09
C LYS A 145 21.10 -11.87 13.88
N CYS A 146 21.91 -12.89 14.11
CA CYS A 146 21.43 -14.27 14.08
C CYS A 146 20.37 -14.49 15.19
N ASP A 147 19.33 -15.24 14.89
CA ASP A 147 18.16 -15.49 15.74
C ASP A 147 18.18 -16.89 16.37
N TYR A 148 19.35 -17.53 16.42
CA TYR A 148 19.58 -18.77 17.15
C TYR A 148 20.29 -18.49 18.47
N ASP A 149 19.64 -18.87 19.57
CA ASP A 149 20.15 -18.66 20.93
C ASP A 149 21.51 -19.35 21.17
N SER A 150 21.76 -20.47 20.49
CA SER A 150 22.99 -21.26 20.59
C SER A 150 24.13 -20.77 19.68
N CYS A 151 23.89 -19.79 18.82
CA CYS A 151 24.91 -19.34 17.89
C CYS A 151 25.92 -18.43 18.62
N HIS A 152 27.14 -18.91 18.87
CA HIS A 152 28.19 -18.10 19.52
C HIS A 152 28.50 -16.75 18.81
N GLN A 153 28.06 -16.57 17.56
CA GLN A 153 28.19 -15.30 16.83
C GLN A 153 27.10 -14.27 17.16
N THR A 154 25.98 -14.64 17.81
CA THR A 154 24.91 -13.68 18.16
C THR A 154 25.34 -12.62 19.15
N GLN A 155 26.34 -12.90 19.98
CA GLN A 155 26.82 -11.97 21.00
C GLN A 155 27.84 -10.94 20.47
N SER A 156 28.44 -11.14 19.28
CA SER A 156 29.52 -10.24 18.81
C SER A 156 29.51 -9.87 17.34
N LYS A 157 28.72 -10.53 16.48
CA LYS A 157 28.78 -10.32 15.03
C LYS A 157 27.44 -9.87 14.47
N THR A 158 27.35 -8.58 14.18
CA THR A 158 26.29 -8.02 13.31
C THR A 158 26.72 -8.18 11.85
N PHE A 159 25.83 -8.69 11.01
CA PHE A 159 26.06 -8.72 9.56
C PHE A 159 25.61 -7.39 8.96
N SER A 160 26.52 -6.70 8.27
CA SER A 160 26.24 -5.45 7.56
C SER A 160 25.61 -5.67 6.18
N GLN A 161 25.63 -6.91 5.68
CA GLN A 161 25.08 -7.29 4.39
C GLN A 161 24.14 -8.48 4.57
N LYS A 162 23.02 -8.41 3.87
CA LYS A 162 21.96 -9.42 3.88
C LYS A 162 22.44 -10.76 3.31
N GLU A 163 23.27 -10.70 2.29
CA GLU A 163 23.90 -11.88 1.66
C GLU A 163 24.78 -12.62 2.66
N ALA A 164 25.60 -11.90 3.43
CA ALA A 164 26.44 -12.51 4.46
C ALA A 164 25.62 -13.16 5.59
N TYR A 165 24.48 -12.58 5.95
CA TYR A 165 23.56 -13.19 6.92
C TYR A 165 22.89 -14.45 6.37
N ARG A 166 22.44 -14.41 5.11
CA ARG A 166 21.88 -15.56 4.40
C ARG A 166 22.88 -16.72 4.35
N ASP A 167 24.14 -16.45 4.01
CA ASP A 167 25.19 -17.46 3.94
C ASP A 167 25.51 -18.03 5.32
N HIS A 168 25.50 -17.19 6.37
CA HIS A 168 25.63 -17.67 7.75
C HIS A 168 24.53 -18.67 8.15
N LEU A 169 23.27 -18.34 7.87
CA LEU A 169 22.14 -19.23 8.16
C LEU A 169 22.23 -20.54 7.37
N ARG A 170 22.62 -20.47 6.08
CA ARG A 170 22.76 -21.63 5.21
C ARG A 170 23.90 -22.55 5.63
N ASP A 171 25.06 -22.00 5.97
CA ASP A 171 26.28 -22.78 6.16
C ASP A 171 26.52 -23.17 7.63
N PHE A 172 26.24 -22.26 8.56
CA PHE A 172 26.46 -22.49 9.99
C PHE A 172 25.26 -23.18 10.64
N HIS A 173 24.04 -22.73 10.34
CA HIS A 173 22.80 -23.34 10.86
C HIS A 173 22.25 -24.46 9.97
N ARG A 174 22.87 -24.69 8.81
CA ARG A 174 22.43 -25.69 7.83
C ARG A 174 20.98 -25.52 7.41
N GLU A 175 20.44 -24.29 7.42
CA GLU A 175 19.08 -24.04 6.95
C GLU A 175 18.96 -24.32 5.44
N ASP A 176 17.76 -24.66 5.00
CA ASP A 176 17.43 -25.05 3.64
C ASP A 176 17.22 -23.86 2.68
N ILE A 177 17.95 -22.76 2.86
CA ILE A 177 17.83 -21.56 2.03
C ILE A 177 18.61 -21.76 0.72
N LEU A 178 17.94 -21.68 -0.43
CA LEU A 178 18.60 -21.82 -1.72
C LEU A 178 19.60 -20.68 -1.99
N GLY A 179 20.70 -21.02 -2.66
CA GLY A 179 21.65 -20.06 -3.23
C GLY A 179 21.49 -19.95 -4.74
N SER A 180 22.45 -19.30 -5.42
CA SER A 180 22.43 -19.17 -6.88
C SER A 180 22.79 -20.46 -7.63
N ARG A 181 23.20 -21.52 -6.93
CA ARG A 181 23.61 -22.80 -7.54
C ARG A 181 22.44 -23.77 -7.52
N ARG A 182 22.30 -24.56 -8.59
CA ARG A 182 21.39 -25.72 -8.61
C ARG A 182 21.80 -26.68 -7.48
N VAL A 183 20.81 -27.15 -6.74
CA VAL A 183 20.96 -28.15 -5.67
C VAL A 183 20.22 -29.42 -6.08
N ASP A 184 20.74 -30.57 -5.67
CA ASP A 184 20.15 -31.88 -5.88
C ASP A 184 19.41 -32.33 -4.60
N ASP A 185 18.69 -33.46 -4.68
CA ASP A 185 17.91 -33.99 -3.56
C ASP A 185 18.81 -34.37 -2.37
N LEU A 186 20.04 -34.84 -2.64
CA LEU A 186 21.05 -35.15 -1.61
C LEU A 186 21.44 -33.92 -0.78
N TRP A 187 21.36 -32.71 -1.36
CA TRP A 187 21.62 -31.48 -0.62
C TRP A 187 20.64 -31.31 0.55
N PHE A 188 19.34 -31.57 0.33
CA PHE A 188 18.29 -31.41 1.35
C PHE A 188 18.46 -32.39 2.53
N GLU A 189 19.00 -33.58 2.28
CA GLU A 189 19.31 -34.56 3.33
C GLU A 189 20.34 -34.03 4.34
N THR A 190 21.25 -33.16 3.89
CA THR A 190 22.28 -32.57 4.74
C THR A 190 21.82 -31.34 5.53
N ARG A 191 20.61 -30.82 5.24
CA ARG A 191 20.06 -29.59 5.84
C ARG A 191 19.19 -29.88 7.06
N ASP A 192 19.17 -28.90 7.96
CA ASP A 192 18.24 -28.83 9.08
C ASP A 192 16.92 -28.23 8.57
N ILE A 193 16.06 -29.11 8.05
CA ILE A 193 14.73 -28.72 7.56
C ILE A 193 13.77 -28.73 8.73
N GLN A 194 13.18 -27.57 9.00
CA GLN A 194 12.24 -27.40 10.11
C GLN A 194 10.80 -27.70 9.64
N GLU A 195 10.08 -28.48 10.45
CA GLU A 195 8.70 -28.92 10.17
C GLU A 195 7.69 -27.77 10.26
N ARG A 196 7.88 -26.87 11.23
CA ARG A 196 6.86 -25.87 11.61
C ARG A 196 7.05 -24.51 10.97
N TRP A 197 8.21 -24.25 10.38
CA TRP A 197 8.53 -22.95 9.80
C TRP A 197 9.57 -23.09 8.68
N TRP A 198 9.64 -22.08 7.82
CA TRP A 198 10.67 -21.95 6.80
C TRP A 198 11.20 -20.52 6.78
N ARG A 199 12.43 -20.31 6.31
CA ARG A 199 12.98 -18.96 6.15
C ARG A 199 12.86 -18.46 4.72
N CYS A 200 12.31 -17.25 4.55
CA CYS A 200 12.19 -16.64 3.24
C CYS A 200 13.57 -16.28 2.64
N LYS A 201 13.84 -16.67 1.38
CA LYS A 201 15.11 -16.32 0.71
C LYS A 201 15.29 -14.82 0.51
N ASN A 202 14.18 -14.11 0.37
CA ASN A 202 14.15 -12.69 0.06
C ASN A 202 14.29 -11.89 1.34
N CYS A 203 13.38 -11.93 2.31
CA CYS A 203 13.49 -11.07 3.50
C CYS A 203 14.22 -11.70 4.71
N LEU A 204 14.53 -13.00 4.68
CA LEU A 204 15.18 -13.76 5.76
C LEU A 204 14.36 -13.86 7.07
N SER A 205 13.07 -13.53 7.05
CA SER A 205 12.16 -13.78 8.18
C SER A 205 11.78 -15.26 8.28
N ARG A 206 11.54 -15.74 9.52
CA ARG A 206 10.96 -17.07 9.78
C ARG A 206 9.45 -16.99 9.56
N VAL A 207 8.93 -17.86 8.70
CA VAL A 207 7.53 -17.93 8.29
C VAL A 207 6.92 -19.21 8.89
N PRO A 208 5.96 -19.11 9.83
CA PRO A 208 5.29 -20.27 10.41
C PRO A 208 4.36 -20.95 9.39
N ILE A 209 4.58 -22.23 9.10
CA ILE A 209 3.79 -22.98 8.09
C ILE A 209 2.33 -23.11 8.53
N SER A 210 2.06 -23.21 9.83
CA SER A 210 0.69 -23.32 10.34
C SER A 210 -0.15 -22.04 10.20
N GLN A 211 0.49 -20.88 10.05
CA GLN A 211 -0.19 -19.58 9.97
C GLN A 211 -0.20 -19.04 8.54
N ASP A 212 0.98 -19.03 7.91
CA ASP A 212 1.20 -18.37 6.62
C ASP A 212 1.38 -19.39 5.48
N GLY A 213 1.30 -20.70 5.78
CA GLY A 213 1.56 -21.75 4.81
C GLY A 213 2.98 -21.65 4.23
N TYR A 214 3.04 -21.74 2.89
CA TYR A 214 4.28 -21.61 2.14
C TYR A 214 4.42 -20.24 1.46
N THR A 215 3.78 -19.19 2.00
CA THR A 215 3.88 -17.81 1.48
C THR A 215 4.43 -16.89 2.55
N CYS A 216 5.45 -16.08 2.23
CA CYS A 216 6.10 -15.24 3.23
C CYS A 216 5.22 -14.03 3.63
N SER A 217 4.82 -13.89 4.89
CA SER A 217 4.01 -12.74 5.36
C SER A 217 4.68 -11.37 5.24
N THR A 218 6.01 -11.30 5.17
CA THR A 218 6.74 -10.01 5.05
C THR A 218 6.87 -9.48 3.61
N CYS A 219 7.03 -10.36 2.61
CA CYS A 219 7.31 -9.95 1.23
C CYS A 219 6.48 -10.71 0.19
N TYR A 220 5.50 -11.51 0.64
CA TYR A 220 4.53 -12.27 -0.16
C TYR A 220 5.10 -13.25 -1.18
N GLU A 221 6.41 -13.49 -1.13
CA GLU A 221 7.07 -14.45 -2.00
C GLU A 221 6.77 -15.88 -1.55
N PRO A 222 6.36 -16.77 -2.48
CA PRO A 222 6.14 -18.17 -2.17
C PRO A 222 7.46 -18.90 -1.87
N CYS A 223 7.40 -19.93 -1.04
CA CYS A 223 8.49 -20.85 -0.78
C CYS A 223 8.81 -21.64 -2.06
N GLU A 224 10.08 -21.90 -2.28
CA GLU A 224 10.49 -22.66 -3.46
C GLU A 224 9.96 -24.10 -3.42
N VAL A 225 9.45 -24.57 -4.55
CA VAL A 225 8.76 -25.86 -4.69
C VAL A 225 9.63 -27.02 -4.23
N GLU A 226 10.93 -26.98 -4.49
CA GLU A 226 11.90 -27.99 -4.06
C GLU A 226 11.97 -28.09 -2.53
N ARG A 227 11.92 -26.96 -1.83
CA ARG A 227 11.93 -26.93 -0.36
C ARG A 227 10.60 -27.40 0.22
N ILE A 228 9.48 -27.08 -0.44
CA ILE A 228 8.16 -27.58 -0.06
C ILE A 228 8.17 -29.11 -0.19
N ASN A 229 8.61 -29.64 -1.34
CA ASN A 229 8.69 -31.08 -1.58
C ASN A 229 9.61 -31.78 -0.60
N ALA A 230 10.78 -31.21 -0.28
CA ALA A 230 11.69 -31.78 0.71
C ALA A 230 11.06 -31.88 2.11
N ARG A 231 10.25 -30.89 2.52
CA ARG A 231 9.48 -30.97 3.78
C ARG A 231 8.39 -32.03 3.73
N LYS A 232 7.61 -32.07 2.65
CA LYS A 232 6.57 -33.10 2.47
C LYS A 232 7.16 -34.50 2.51
N ALA A 233 8.26 -34.73 1.79
CA ALA A 233 8.97 -36.01 1.79
C ALA A 233 9.49 -36.39 3.19
N ARG A 234 9.94 -35.41 3.99
CA ARG A 234 10.51 -35.65 5.31
C ARG A 234 9.47 -35.82 6.43
N PHE A 235 8.33 -35.15 6.34
CA PHE A 235 7.36 -35.06 7.45
C PHE A 235 5.95 -35.57 7.10
N GLU A 236 5.49 -35.45 5.85
CA GLU A 236 4.16 -35.95 5.45
C GLU A 236 4.17 -37.45 5.11
N ALA A 237 5.35 -38.04 4.82
CA ALA A 237 5.47 -39.45 4.44
C ALA A 237 5.29 -40.45 5.61
N GLU A 238 5.28 -40.00 6.87
CA GLU A 238 5.14 -40.87 8.05
C GLU A 238 3.75 -40.86 8.71
N MET A 239 2.76 -40.14 8.18
CA MET A 239 1.39 -40.30 8.69
C MET A 239 0.76 -41.62 8.18
N PRO A 240 0.37 -42.57 9.05
CA PRO A 240 -0.31 -43.79 8.62
C PRO A 240 -1.62 -43.40 7.94
N ARG A 241 -1.78 -43.78 6.66
CA ARG A 241 -3.05 -43.65 5.96
C ARG A 241 -4.09 -44.49 6.69
N ILE A 242 -5.02 -43.83 7.38
CA ILE A 242 -6.25 -44.46 7.85
C ILE A 242 -7.03 -44.85 6.58
N ILE A 243 -7.00 -46.14 6.25
CA ILE A 243 -7.85 -46.69 5.19
C ILE A 243 -9.26 -46.70 5.75
N VAL A 244 -10.07 -45.70 5.38
CA VAL A 244 -11.51 -45.77 5.53
C VAL A 244 -12.01 -46.68 4.42
N THR A 245 -12.37 -47.92 4.76
CA THR A 245 -13.06 -48.82 3.85
C THR A 245 -14.49 -48.33 3.65
N GLU A 246 -14.82 -47.95 2.41
CA GLU A 246 -16.19 -47.72 1.97
C GLU A 246 -16.98 -49.04 2.04
N SER A 247 -17.93 -49.12 2.97
CA SER A 247 -19.08 -50.00 2.81
C SER A 247 -20.34 -49.19 3.13
N GLY A 248 -20.84 -48.51 2.10
CA GLY A 248 -22.19 -47.99 2.09
C GLY A 248 -23.20 -49.11 1.86
N THR A 249 -24.24 -49.16 2.67
CA THR A 249 -25.60 -49.53 2.23
C THR A 249 -26.62 -48.87 3.13
N ASN A 250 -27.44 -48.02 2.50
CA ASN A 250 -28.77 -47.60 2.95
C ASN A 250 -29.73 -48.80 2.88
N LEU A 251 -30.51 -49.05 3.92
CA LEU A 251 -31.81 -49.75 3.81
C LEU A 251 -32.64 -49.54 5.10
N GLU A 252 -33.66 -48.70 4.97
CA GLU A 252 -34.87 -48.76 5.80
C GLU A 252 -35.63 -50.07 5.48
N TRP A 253 -36.05 -50.82 6.51
CA TRP A 253 -37.39 -51.41 6.63
C TRP A 253 -37.64 -52.05 8.01
N ASN A 254 -38.58 -51.44 8.74
CA ASN A 254 -39.48 -51.91 9.80
C ASN A 254 -39.36 -53.27 10.55
N LYS A 255 -39.60 -53.13 11.87
CA LYS A 255 -40.40 -53.95 12.82
C LYS A 255 -39.76 -55.14 13.59
N LYS A 256 -40.05 -55.10 14.91
CA LYS A 256 -40.18 -56.20 15.90
C LYS A 256 -38.84 -56.86 16.31
N PHE A 257 -38.40 -56.88 17.57
CA PHE A 257 -39.08 -57.04 18.87
C PHE A 257 -38.31 -56.29 19.97
N GLY A 258 -39.00 -55.85 21.01
CA GLY A 258 -38.36 -55.34 22.22
C GLY A 258 -37.89 -56.44 23.16
N VAL A 259 -36.80 -56.20 23.88
CA VAL A 259 -36.50 -56.75 25.21
C VAL A 259 -35.67 -55.72 25.97
N SER A 260 -36.04 -55.51 27.23
CA SER A 260 -35.44 -54.59 28.20
C SER A 260 -34.36 -55.29 29.06
N ARG A 261 -33.43 -54.49 29.63
CA ARG A 261 -32.66 -54.62 30.91
C ARG A 261 -31.14 -54.90 30.88
N GLY A 262 -30.47 -54.23 31.83
CA GLY A 262 -29.14 -54.49 32.44
C GLY A 262 -28.08 -53.49 31.95
N VAL A 263 -27.55 -52.50 32.69
CA VAL A 263 -26.94 -52.38 34.05
C VAL A 263 -25.67 -53.20 34.26
N SER A 264 -24.66 -52.51 34.82
CA SER A 264 -23.34 -52.89 35.37
C SER A 264 -22.27 -53.29 34.33
N ASP A 265 -21.25 -52.45 34.14
CA ASP A 265 -19.98 -52.35 34.90
C ASP A 265 -19.01 -53.46 34.49
N GLU A 266 -17.85 -53.09 33.94
CA GLU A 266 -16.55 -53.55 34.47
C GLU A 266 -15.37 -52.85 33.80
N ASP A 267 -14.34 -52.69 34.64
CA ASP A 267 -13.11 -51.94 34.49
C ASP A 267 -12.14 -52.53 33.47
N GLY A 268 -11.28 -51.67 32.92
CA GLY A 268 -10.22 -52.08 32.00
C GLY A 268 -9.08 -51.06 31.91
N SER A 269 -8.42 -50.81 33.04
CA SER A 269 -7.17 -50.05 33.11
C SER A 269 -6.01 -50.78 32.40
N VAL A 270 -5.32 -50.10 31.48
CA VAL A 270 -4.01 -50.53 30.96
C VAL A 270 -3.01 -49.37 31.07
N SER A 271 -2.04 -49.55 31.96
CA SER A 271 -0.83 -48.75 32.11
C SER A 271 0.31 -49.32 31.25
N VAL A 272 1.02 -48.48 30.48
CA VAL A 272 2.33 -48.83 29.92
C VAL A 272 3.34 -47.71 30.22
N LEU A 273 4.36 -48.09 30.99
CA LEU A 273 5.61 -47.38 31.26
C LEU A 273 6.58 -47.52 30.09
N GLY A 274 7.36 -46.48 29.81
CA GLY A 274 8.55 -46.58 28.96
C GLY A 274 9.34 -45.27 28.91
N LYS A 275 10.34 -45.13 29.79
CA LYS A 275 11.35 -44.05 29.78
C LYS A 275 12.49 -44.40 28.83
N SER A 276 13.12 -43.40 28.20
CA SER A 276 14.56 -43.40 27.91
C SER A 276 15.09 -41.97 27.69
N PRO A 277 16.19 -41.55 28.36
CA PRO A 277 16.83 -40.25 28.15
C PRO A 277 18.12 -40.37 27.30
N TYR A 278 18.33 -39.43 26.38
CA TYR A 278 19.58 -39.31 25.62
C TYR A 278 20.45 -38.19 26.21
N THR A 279 21.69 -38.51 26.57
CA THR A 279 22.76 -37.59 26.99
C THR A 279 23.67 -37.23 25.80
N PRO A 280 24.15 -35.98 25.66
CA PRO A 280 25.15 -35.62 24.66
C PRO A 280 26.59 -35.82 25.17
N PRO A 281 27.60 -35.97 24.28
CA PRO A 281 29.00 -36.16 24.67
C PRO A 281 29.73 -34.82 24.90
N PRO A 282 30.84 -34.82 25.68
CA PRO A 282 31.68 -33.65 25.86
C PRO A 282 32.87 -33.67 24.89
N THR A 283 33.20 -32.54 24.28
CA THR A 283 34.54 -32.33 23.69
C THR A 283 35.09 -30.96 24.03
N SER A 284 36.03 -30.99 24.97
CA SER A 284 37.01 -29.96 25.28
C SER A 284 38.08 -29.88 24.18
N TRP A 285 38.41 -28.66 23.71
CA TRP A 285 39.69 -28.37 23.07
C TRP A 285 40.27 -27.08 23.65
N GLN A 286 41.50 -27.21 24.16
CA GLN A 286 42.33 -26.17 24.74
C GLN A 286 43.43 -25.79 23.74
N LYS A 287 43.84 -24.51 23.80
CA LYS A 287 45.09 -23.87 23.32
C LYS A 287 45.20 -23.55 21.81
N SER A 288 45.38 -22.28 21.49
CA SER A 288 46.72 -21.65 21.52
C SER A 288 46.67 -20.15 21.23
N SER A 289 47.43 -19.41 22.03
CA SER A 289 47.70 -17.98 21.95
C SER A 289 48.66 -17.66 20.81
N GLY A 290 48.29 -16.73 19.93
CA GLY A 290 49.13 -16.19 18.87
C GLY A 290 49.06 -14.66 18.80
N SER A 291 49.90 -14.00 19.59
CA SER A 291 50.10 -12.55 19.59
C SER A 291 50.76 -12.08 18.29
N LYS A 292 50.15 -11.20 17.50
CA LYS A 292 50.86 -10.41 16.48
C LYS A 292 50.29 -8.99 16.29
N SER A 293 51.14 -8.04 16.68
CA SER A 293 51.51 -6.80 15.97
C SER A 293 50.45 -5.73 15.67
N ARG A 294 50.46 -4.70 16.53
CA ARG A 294 50.05 -3.31 16.22
C ARG A 294 50.66 -2.84 14.89
N ARG A 295 49.83 -2.33 13.98
CA ARG A 295 50.23 -1.33 12.99
C ARG A 295 49.43 -0.05 13.21
N LYS A 296 50.17 1.04 13.44
CA LYS A 296 49.70 2.43 13.49
C LYS A 296 49.09 2.77 12.12
N LEU A 297 47.87 3.31 12.11
CA LEU A 297 47.36 4.06 10.97
C LEU A 297 47.28 5.54 11.35
N SER A 298 47.90 6.32 10.48
CA SER A 298 48.04 7.76 10.46
C SER A 298 46.75 8.46 10.06
N SER A 299 46.45 9.55 10.77
CA SER A 299 46.09 10.86 10.22
C SER A 299 45.27 10.87 8.93
N SER A 300 43.95 11.07 9.05
CA SER A 300 43.11 11.59 7.97
C SER A 300 42.67 13.01 8.27
N LYS A 301 42.93 13.87 7.28
CA LYS A 301 42.65 15.30 7.22
C LYS A 301 41.14 15.56 7.27
N SER A 302 40.77 16.54 8.10
CA SER A 302 39.47 17.20 8.12
C SER A 302 39.24 17.96 6.80
N TYR A 303 38.14 17.67 6.12
CA TYR A 303 37.56 18.53 5.10
C TYR A 303 36.38 19.27 5.72
N ASN A 304 36.42 20.60 5.67
CA ASN A 304 35.37 21.49 6.15
C ASN A 304 34.13 21.37 5.24
N GLY A 305 33.07 20.76 5.78
CA GLY A 305 31.74 20.77 5.18
C GLY A 305 31.03 22.10 5.44
N SER A 306 30.67 22.77 4.36
CA SER A 306 29.82 23.96 4.32
C SER A 306 28.43 23.69 4.92
N LYS A 307 28.06 24.48 5.93
CA LYS A 307 26.74 24.50 6.57
C LYS A 307 25.66 24.93 5.57
N SER A 308 24.79 24.03 5.15
CA SER A 308 23.48 24.40 4.64
C SER A 308 22.61 24.85 5.82
N ARG A 309 22.02 26.06 5.71
CA ARG A 309 21.03 26.59 6.65
C ARG A 309 19.76 25.75 6.53
N GLY A 310 19.56 24.79 7.43
CA GLY A 310 18.25 24.19 7.67
C GLY A 310 17.31 25.22 8.29
N LEU A 311 16.11 25.33 7.73
CA LEU A 311 14.99 26.04 8.36
C LEU A 311 14.68 25.35 9.70
N GLN A 312 14.60 26.14 10.77
CA GLN A 312 14.41 25.68 12.15
C GLN A 312 13.00 25.09 12.35
N PRO A 313 12.85 23.88 12.90
CA PRO A 313 11.56 23.26 13.23
C PRO A 313 10.69 24.07 14.22
N GLU A 314 11.30 24.95 15.01
CA GLU A 314 10.64 25.72 16.08
C GLU A 314 9.58 26.71 15.58
N ALA A 315 9.63 27.11 14.31
CA ALA A 315 8.63 28.01 13.72
C ALA A 315 7.29 27.31 13.45
N PHE A 316 7.28 25.98 13.31
CA PHE A 316 6.07 25.22 13.00
C PHE A 316 5.28 24.86 14.28
N GLU A 317 5.97 24.50 15.37
CA GLU A 317 5.30 24.20 16.66
C GLU A 317 4.53 25.41 17.20
N LYS A 318 5.04 26.63 17.02
CA LYS A 318 4.32 27.85 17.44
C LYS A 318 3.06 28.19 16.64
N VAL A 319 2.96 27.75 15.38
CA VAL A 319 1.77 27.97 14.54
C VAL A 319 0.67 26.95 14.86
N VAL A 320 1.05 25.77 15.36
CA VAL A 320 0.09 24.74 15.80
C VAL A 320 -0.45 25.02 17.20
N GLU A 321 0.33 25.69 18.07
CA GLU A 321 -0.13 26.11 19.41
C GLU A 321 -0.99 27.39 19.40
N SER A 322 -0.92 28.23 18.37
CA SER A 322 -1.91 29.28 18.15
C SER A 322 -3.20 28.62 17.66
N GLY A 323 -4.01 28.17 18.63
CA GLY A 323 -5.23 27.40 18.43
C GLY A 323 -6.05 27.89 17.24
N PHE A 324 -6.12 27.06 16.21
CA PHE A 324 -7.20 27.16 15.25
C PHE A 324 -8.48 26.81 16.02
N ASP A 325 -9.30 27.82 16.25
CA ASP A 325 -10.63 27.65 16.81
C ASP A 325 -11.49 26.93 15.77
N LEU A 326 -11.40 25.59 15.72
CA LEU A 326 -12.48 24.78 15.21
C LEU A 326 -13.78 25.29 15.84
N PRO A 327 -14.92 25.34 15.11
CA PRO A 327 -16.19 25.71 15.69
C PRO A 327 -16.34 24.96 17.00
N ALA A 328 -16.30 25.68 18.12
CA ALA A 328 -16.10 25.06 19.42
C ALA A 328 -17.20 24.02 19.61
N GLY A 329 -16.78 22.75 19.68
CA GLY A 329 -17.71 21.66 19.88
C GLY A 329 -18.08 20.82 18.66
N THR A 330 -17.42 20.85 17.49
CA THR A 330 -17.75 19.89 16.41
C THR A 330 -17.66 18.42 16.87
N SER A 331 -18.67 17.61 16.60
CA SER A 331 -18.62 16.16 16.81
C SER A 331 -19.37 15.44 15.69
N PHE A 332 -19.12 14.14 15.52
CA PHE A 332 -19.89 13.29 14.61
C PHE A 332 -19.78 11.84 15.05
N LEU A 333 -20.71 11.02 14.58
CA LEU A 333 -20.68 9.57 14.77
C LEU A 333 -20.17 8.91 13.50
N PHE A 334 -19.49 7.78 13.64
CA PHE A 334 -19.08 7.00 12.49
C PHE A 334 -19.08 5.50 12.76
N GLN A 335 -19.33 4.72 11.71
CA GLN A 335 -19.21 3.26 11.70
C GLN A 335 -18.30 2.86 10.54
N VAL A 336 -17.47 1.85 10.75
CA VAL A 336 -16.68 1.22 9.69
C VAL A 336 -17.05 -0.25 9.61
N ASN A 337 -17.65 -0.65 8.50
CA ASN A 337 -18.00 -2.03 8.22
C ASN A 337 -16.94 -2.64 7.32
N GLN A 338 -16.57 -3.90 7.58
CA GLN A 338 -15.73 -4.64 6.65
C GLN A 338 -16.58 -5.08 5.46
N LEU A 339 -16.01 -4.95 4.25
CA LEU A 339 -16.64 -5.35 3.01
C LEU A 339 -15.77 -6.41 2.32
N GLU A 340 -16.31 -7.61 2.22
CA GLU A 340 -15.65 -8.72 1.51
C GLU A 340 -15.99 -8.68 0.02
N VAL A 341 -15.07 -9.18 -0.80
CA VAL A 341 -15.29 -9.37 -2.23
C VAL A 341 -15.89 -10.76 -2.46
N ASN A 342 -16.89 -10.84 -3.34
CA ASN A 342 -17.52 -12.09 -3.76
C ASN A 342 -17.07 -12.44 -5.18
N ASP A 343 -15.92 -13.11 -5.26
CA ASP A 343 -15.33 -13.58 -6.51
C ASP A 343 -15.90 -14.94 -6.96
N ASP A 344 -16.74 -15.58 -6.15
CA ASP A 344 -17.32 -16.90 -6.45
C ASP A 344 -18.50 -16.76 -7.40
N THR A 345 -18.20 -16.83 -8.71
CA THR A 345 -19.21 -16.84 -9.77
C THR A 345 -20.23 -17.97 -9.65
N THR A 346 -19.92 -19.07 -8.97
CA THR A 346 -20.88 -20.17 -8.74
C THR A 346 -21.89 -19.82 -7.65
N ALA A 347 -21.51 -18.96 -6.71
CA ALA A 347 -22.37 -18.38 -5.68
C ALA A 347 -23.03 -17.05 -6.12
N GLY A 348 -22.99 -16.72 -7.42
CA GLY A 348 -23.57 -15.49 -7.96
C GLY A 348 -22.67 -14.25 -7.85
N GLY A 349 -21.41 -14.44 -7.46
CA GLY A 349 -20.37 -13.42 -7.44
C GLY A 349 -19.93 -12.94 -8.82
N VAL A 350 -18.95 -12.04 -8.84
CA VAL A 350 -18.36 -11.48 -10.07
C VAL A 350 -16.89 -11.83 -10.11
N ALA A 351 -16.41 -12.35 -11.24
CA ALA A 351 -15.00 -12.69 -11.37
C ALA A 351 -14.08 -11.50 -11.06
N PRO A 352 -12.89 -11.73 -10.47
CA PRO A 352 -11.94 -10.68 -10.16
C PRO A 352 -11.65 -9.81 -11.38
N ARG A 353 -11.67 -8.49 -11.19
CA ARG A 353 -11.31 -7.54 -12.23
C ARG A 353 -9.84 -7.19 -12.08
N VAL A 354 -9.14 -7.14 -13.20
CA VAL A 354 -7.78 -6.61 -13.27
C VAL A 354 -7.74 -5.47 -14.27
N ASN A 355 -6.90 -4.47 -14.01
CA ASN A 355 -6.57 -3.47 -15.01
C ASN A 355 -5.63 -4.04 -16.07
N GLU A 356 -5.22 -3.20 -17.03
CA GLU A 356 -4.38 -3.61 -18.16
C GLU A 356 -3.00 -4.14 -17.75
N ASN A 357 -2.53 -3.77 -16.55
CA ASN A 357 -1.27 -4.23 -15.97
C ASN A 357 -1.41 -5.54 -15.17
N GLY A 358 -2.62 -6.12 -15.12
CA GLY A 358 -2.90 -7.31 -14.31
C GLY A 358 -3.08 -7.03 -12.82
N ASN A 359 -3.11 -5.75 -12.41
CA ASN A 359 -3.34 -5.36 -11.02
C ASN A 359 -4.83 -5.45 -10.72
N TRP A 360 -5.17 -5.93 -9.53
CA TRP A 360 -6.56 -6.11 -9.14
C TRP A 360 -7.26 -4.77 -8.95
N ILE A 361 -8.53 -4.69 -9.35
CA ILE A 361 -9.39 -3.52 -9.12
C ILE A 361 -10.74 -3.98 -8.54
N PRO A 362 -11.39 -3.15 -7.70
CA PRO A 362 -12.61 -3.58 -7.04
C PRO A 362 -13.77 -3.85 -8.03
N PRO A 363 -14.74 -4.72 -7.67
CA PRO A 363 -15.94 -4.98 -8.47
C PRO A 363 -16.74 -3.71 -8.77
N VAL A 364 -17.47 -3.69 -9.89
CA VAL A 364 -18.40 -2.60 -10.26
C VAL A 364 -19.86 -2.98 -10.09
N PHE A 365 -20.16 -4.24 -9.82
CA PHE A 365 -21.51 -4.72 -9.58
C PHE A 365 -21.70 -5.09 -8.11
N SER A 366 -22.91 -4.86 -7.61
CA SER A 366 -23.29 -5.13 -6.22
C SER A 366 -23.08 -6.60 -5.82
N ASN A 367 -23.38 -7.53 -6.72
CA ASN A 367 -23.18 -8.97 -6.49
C ASN A 367 -21.71 -9.39 -6.43
N GLY A 368 -20.78 -8.53 -6.84
CA GLY A 368 -19.34 -8.72 -6.64
C GLY A 368 -18.88 -8.50 -5.20
N PHE A 369 -19.79 -8.13 -4.28
CA PHE A 369 -19.49 -7.97 -2.87
C PHE A 369 -20.20 -9.01 -2.01
N GLY A 370 -19.52 -9.43 -0.94
CA GLY A 370 -20.09 -10.25 0.11
C GLY A 370 -20.92 -9.42 1.11
N ALA A 371 -21.45 -10.09 2.11
CA ALA A 371 -22.14 -9.41 3.21
C ALA A 371 -21.16 -8.52 3.99
N GLN A 372 -21.62 -7.33 4.39
CA GLN A 372 -20.84 -6.48 5.28
C GLN A 372 -20.76 -7.06 6.69
N THR A 373 -19.57 -7.04 7.28
CA THR A 373 -19.42 -7.30 8.72
C THR A 373 -19.43 -5.98 9.47
N ALA A 374 -20.50 -5.75 10.22
CA ALA A 374 -20.73 -4.48 10.90
C ALA A 374 -19.70 -4.20 12.01
N GLY A 375 -19.13 -3.00 12.01
CA GLY A 375 -18.27 -2.52 13.09
C GLY A 375 -19.06 -1.87 14.23
N TYR A 376 -18.35 -1.48 15.30
CA TYR A 376 -18.93 -0.64 16.36
C TYR A 376 -19.21 0.78 15.86
N LEU A 377 -20.16 1.46 16.52
CA LEU A 377 -20.40 2.88 16.32
C LEU A 377 -19.49 3.68 17.27
N TYR A 378 -18.77 4.64 16.71
CA TYR A 378 -17.86 5.53 17.44
C TYR A 378 -18.36 6.96 17.37
N ARG A 379 -17.93 7.77 18.34
CA ARG A 379 -18.09 9.21 18.38
C ARG A 379 -16.73 9.86 18.30
N TRP A 380 -16.56 10.75 17.34
CA TRP A 380 -15.44 11.69 17.29
C TRP A 380 -15.85 12.99 17.98
N ASN A 381 -15.06 13.44 18.93
CA ASN A 381 -15.33 14.62 19.74
C ASN A 381 -14.47 15.81 19.30
N ALA A 382 -14.90 17.03 19.59
CA ALA A 382 -14.22 18.28 19.18
C ALA A 382 -12.74 18.37 19.59
N ASN A 383 -12.37 17.69 20.66
CA ASN A 383 -10.98 17.59 21.13
C ASN A 383 -10.16 16.53 20.35
N GLY A 384 -10.66 16.02 19.24
CA GLY A 384 -10.05 15.00 18.40
C GLY A 384 -9.97 13.61 19.03
N SER A 385 -10.73 13.34 20.11
CA SER A 385 -10.76 12.03 20.76
C SER A 385 -11.90 11.16 20.23
N VAL A 386 -11.66 9.87 20.15
CA VAL A 386 -12.65 8.86 19.72
C VAL A 386 -13.09 8.02 20.90
N SER A 387 -14.40 7.78 21.02
CA SER A 387 -14.99 6.91 22.02
C SER A 387 -16.10 6.04 21.41
N ARG A 388 -16.45 4.91 22.03
CA ARG A 388 -17.65 4.16 21.61
C ARG A 388 -18.93 4.97 21.90
N ALA A 389 -19.86 4.96 20.97
CA ALA A 389 -21.18 5.59 21.11
C ALA A 389 -22.18 4.61 21.74
N ASN A 390 -21.99 4.28 23.01
CA ASN A 390 -22.81 3.27 23.72
C ASN A 390 -24.27 3.70 23.94
N ASP A 391 -24.57 4.99 23.72
CA ASP A 391 -25.91 5.55 23.78
C ASP A 391 -26.70 5.34 22.48
N CYS A 392 -26.09 4.74 21.46
CA CYS A 392 -26.73 4.41 20.20
C CYS A 392 -26.88 2.88 20.03
N GLN A 393 -27.98 2.45 19.41
CA GLN A 393 -28.31 1.05 19.18
C GLN A 393 -28.76 0.82 17.74
N TRP A 394 -28.42 -0.35 17.19
CA TRP A 394 -28.88 -0.78 15.89
C TRP A 394 -30.29 -1.38 16.01
N TYR A 395 -31.25 -0.84 15.27
CA TYR A 395 -32.63 -1.31 15.27
C TYR A 395 -33.29 -1.06 13.91
N ASN A 396 -33.97 -2.08 13.35
CA ASN A 396 -34.63 -2.02 12.03
C ASN A 396 -33.72 -1.52 10.88
N GLY A 397 -32.47 -2.01 10.83
CA GLY A 397 -31.57 -1.70 9.71
C GLY A 397 -30.97 -0.30 9.74
N THR A 398 -31.11 0.43 10.86
CA THR A 398 -30.54 1.77 11.03
C THR A 398 -30.14 1.98 12.49
N PHE A 399 -29.29 2.98 12.74
CA PHE A 399 -28.91 3.35 14.10
C PHE A 399 -29.90 4.35 14.70
N TRP A 400 -30.14 4.17 15.99
CA TRP A 400 -30.98 5.05 16.80
C TRP A 400 -30.20 5.48 18.04
N MET A 401 -30.27 6.75 18.39
CA MET A 401 -29.91 7.22 19.72
C MET A 401 -30.99 6.74 20.70
N THR A 402 -30.56 6.16 21.82
CA THR A 402 -31.44 5.68 22.88
C THR A 402 -32.13 6.86 23.55
N ALA A 403 -33.42 6.69 23.85
CA ALA A 403 -34.17 7.72 24.57
C ALA A 403 -33.50 8.01 25.93
N THR A 404 -33.42 9.29 26.28
CA THR A 404 -33.06 9.74 27.63
C THR A 404 -34.31 10.24 28.34
N GLU A 405 -34.23 10.54 29.64
CA GLU A 405 -35.36 11.11 30.39
C GLU A 405 -35.94 12.38 29.72
N ASN A 406 -35.11 13.11 28.96
CA ASN A 406 -35.46 14.40 28.36
C ASN A 406 -35.54 14.37 26.83
N SER A 407 -35.32 13.23 26.16
CA SER A 407 -35.30 13.17 24.69
C SER A 407 -35.78 11.83 24.16
N PRO A 408 -36.71 11.82 23.18
CA PRO A 408 -37.18 10.58 22.57
C PRO A 408 -36.05 9.91 21.77
N SER A 409 -36.20 8.62 21.48
CA SER A 409 -35.29 7.92 20.58
C SER A 409 -35.29 8.57 19.20
N GLN A 410 -34.12 8.85 18.65
CA GLN A 410 -33.96 9.54 17.38
C GLN A 410 -33.15 8.68 16.42
N GLN A 411 -33.64 8.50 15.19
CA GLN A 411 -32.87 7.85 14.13
C GLN A 411 -31.67 8.73 13.77
N LEU A 412 -30.49 8.12 13.59
CA LEU A 412 -29.30 8.85 13.19
C LEU A 412 -29.42 9.34 11.74
N THR A 413 -29.07 10.59 11.51
CA THR A 413 -29.04 11.19 10.17
C THR A 413 -27.67 10.96 9.54
N THR A 414 -27.63 10.23 8.43
CA THR A 414 -26.39 10.03 7.66
C THR A 414 -25.93 11.34 7.02
N TYR A 415 -24.68 11.74 7.29
CA TYR A 415 -24.00 12.82 6.60
C TYR A 415 -23.48 12.32 5.24
N CYS A 416 -22.67 11.27 5.25
CA CYS A 416 -22.14 10.66 4.03
C CYS A 416 -21.77 9.18 4.24
N THR A 417 -21.69 8.45 3.13
CA THR A 417 -21.16 7.08 3.10
C THR A 417 -20.07 7.01 2.03
N ARG A 418 -18.97 6.29 2.28
CA ARG A 418 -17.93 6.00 1.27
C ARG A 418 -17.50 4.54 1.38
N THR A 419 -17.24 3.92 0.24
CA THR A 419 -16.57 2.62 0.19
C THR A 419 -15.10 2.84 -0.14
N VAL A 420 -14.20 2.24 0.61
CA VAL A 420 -12.75 2.36 0.43
C VAL A 420 -12.17 0.96 0.32
N PHE A 421 -11.24 0.75 -0.61
CA PHE A 421 -10.49 -0.48 -0.81
C PHE A 421 -9.00 -0.21 -0.73
N TRP A 422 -8.27 -1.11 -0.08
CA TRP A 422 -6.86 -1.33 -0.37
C TRP A 422 -6.78 -2.42 -1.44
N CYS A 423 -6.29 -2.06 -2.62
CA CYS A 423 -6.24 -2.95 -3.77
C CYS A 423 -4.98 -3.82 -3.69
N ASP A 424 -3.83 -3.20 -3.92
CA ASP A 424 -2.50 -3.82 -3.89
C ASP A 424 -1.43 -2.72 -3.73
N PRO A 425 -0.13 -3.04 -3.58
CA PRO A 425 0.92 -2.03 -3.45
C PRO A 425 1.06 -1.02 -4.61
N TRP A 426 0.51 -1.33 -5.79
CA TRP A 426 0.59 -0.51 -7.00
C TRP A 426 -0.65 0.38 -7.20
N ALA A 427 -1.85 -0.19 -7.10
CA ALA A 427 -3.13 0.51 -7.26
C ALA A 427 -3.59 1.19 -5.96
N GLN A 428 -3.16 0.65 -4.81
CA GLN A 428 -3.29 1.24 -3.48
C GLN A 428 -4.73 1.51 -3.08
N PHE A 429 -5.01 2.71 -2.56
CA PHE A 429 -6.34 3.09 -2.13
C PHE A 429 -7.21 3.52 -3.31
N MET A 430 -8.34 2.83 -3.45
CA MET A 430 -9.44 3.25 -4.31
C MET A 430 -10.69 3.48 -3.47
N PHE A 431 -11.54 4.42 -3.88
CA PHE A 431 -12.80 4.68 -3.19
C PHE A 431 -13.95 4.95 -4.15
N ALA A 432 -15.17 4.82 -3.65
CA ALA A 432 -16.39 5.17 -4.35
C ALA A 432 -17.35 5.94 -3.44
N THR A 433 -18.10 6.88 -4.04
CA THR A 433 -19.09 7.69 -3.34
C THR A 433 -20.28 6.84 -2.93
N GLY A 434 -20.58 6.63 -1.66
CA GLY A 434 -21.69 5.78 -1.19
C GLY A 434 -21.26 4.33 -0.90
N ASP A 435 -22.26 3.48 -0.64
CA ASP A 435 -22.06 2.04 -0.44
C ASP A 435 -22.04 1.32 -1.80
N ALA A 436 -20.89 0.75 -2.15
CA ALA A 436 -20.71 0.03 -3.40
C ALA A 436 -21.47 -1.31 -3.41
N SER A 437 -21.74 -1.91 -2.25
CA SER A 437 -22.39 -3.22 -2.16
C SER A 437 -23.90 -3.16 -2.43
N THR A 438 -24.50 -1.98 -2.41
CA THR A 438 -25.94 -1.79 -2.57
C THR A 438 -26.34 -1.35 -3.98
N ARG A 439 -25.41 -1.27 -4.93
CA ARG A 439 -25.70 -0.79 -6.29
C ARG A 439 -24.73 -1.30 -7.34
N ASP A 440 -25.16 -1.25 -8.59
CA ASP A 440 -24.28 -1.45 -9.74
C ASP A 440 -23.74 -0.10 -10.22
N MET A 441 -22.43 0.08 -10.15
CA MET A 441 -21.77 1.32 -10.55
C MET A 441 -21.93 1.60 -12.04
N GLU A 442 -21.93 0.56 -12.89
CA GLU A 442 -22.12 0.71 -14.34
C GLU A 442 -23.45 1.39 -14.68
N ASN A 443 -24.49 1.13 -13.90
CA ASN A 443 -25.83 1.68 -14.09
C ASN A 443 -26.08 2.94 -13.25
N SER A 444 -25.11 3.35 -12.42
CA SER A 444 -25.23 4.52 -11.57
C SER A 444 -24.88 5.79 -12.35
N THR A 445 -25.38 6.95 -11.90
CA THR A 445 -24.99 8.25 -12.43
C THR A 445 -23.77 8.79 -11.68
N HIS A 446 -23.07 9.76 -12.27
CA HIS A 446 -22.03 10.51 -11.56
C HIS A 446 -22.60 11.15 -10.27
N PRO A 447 -21.87 11.13 -9.13
CA PRO A 447 -20.50 10.64 -8.93
C PRO A 447 -20.38 9.15 -8.54
N HIS A 448 -21.49 8.41 -8.58
CA HIS A 448 -21.62 7.05 -8.03
C HIS A 448 -21.19 5.91 -8.97
N ASN A 449 -20.68 6.25 -10.15
CA ASN A 449 -20.56 5.34 -11.29
C ASN A 449 -19.15 4.79 -11.55
N HIS A 450 -18.18 5.08 -10.68
CA HIS A 450 -16.82 4.60 -10.86
C HIS A 450 -16.04 4.59 -9.55
N TRP A 451 -14.93 3.84 -9.56
CA TRP A 451 -13.88 3.91 -8.55
C TRP A 451 -12.93 5.05 -8.85
N ARG A 452 -12.43 5.69 -7.80
CA ARG A 452 -11.49 6.81 -7.86
C ARG A 452 -10.23 6.48 -7.08
N HIS A 453 -9.09 6.97 -7.57
CA HIS A 453 -7.85 6.98 -6.80
C HIS A 453 -7.85 8.14 -5.81
N LEU A 454 -7.05 8.03 -4.74
CA LEU A 454 -6.82 9.16 -3.84
C LEU A 454 -6.24 10.35 -4.61
N THR A 455 -6.84 11.51 -4.40
CA THR A 455 -6.37 12.79 -4.90
C THR A 455 -6.42 13.82 -3.78
N PHE A 456 -5.59 14.86 -3.89
CA PHE A 456 -5.34 15.82 -2.85
C PHE A 456 -5.46 17.26 -3.35
N GLU A 457 -6.04 18.11 -2.51
CA GLU A 457 -5.85 19.55 -2.55
C GLU A 457 -4.86 19.93 -1.45
N ASN A 458 -3.79 20.63 -1.83
CA ASN A 458 -2.70 20.94 -0.91
C ASN A 458 -2.82 22.40 -0.46
N ASP A 459 -3.07 22.59 0.83
CA ASP A 459 -3.18 23.90 1.49
C ASP A 459 -1.99 24.08 2.44
N GLY A 460 -0.94 24.74 1.91
CA GLY A 460 0.35 24.83 2.60
C GLY A 460 0.93 23.44 2.89
N PRO A 461 1.17 23.07 4.16
CA PRO A 461 1.70 21.75 4.52
C PRO A 461 0.60 20.68 4.69
N VAL A 462 -0.68 21.03 4.58
CA VAL A 462 -1.82 20.14 4.81
C VAL A 462 -2.27 19.54 3.48
N SER A 463 -2.51 18.23 3.46
CA SER A 463 -3.09 17.53 2.30
C SER A 463 -4.56 17.22 2.57
N ARG A 464 -5.47 17.70 1.73
CA ARG A 464 -6.92 17.45 1.85
C ARG A 464 -7.35 16.39 0.85
N ILE A 465 -7.87 15.26 1.33
CA ILE A 465 -8.43 14.22 0.46
C ILE A 465 -9.74 14.73 -0.15
N VAL A 466 -9.80 14.80 -1.47
CA VAL A 466 -10.97 15.26 -2.21
C VAL A 466 -11.36 14.25 -3.29
N GLU A 467 -12.61 14.33 -3.77
CA GLU A 467 -13.10 13.38 -4.78
C GLU A 467 -12.48 13.61 -6.17
N SER A 468 -12.11 14.85 -6.47
CA SER A 468 -11.61 15.29 -7.78
C SER A 468 -10.49 16.32 -7.61
N GLY A 469 -9.42 15.95 -6.91
CA GLY A 469 -8.28 16.83 -6.65
C GLY A 469 -7.30 16.92 -7.81
N GLU A 470 -6.56 18.02 -7.86
CA GLU A 470 -5.54 18.25 -8.90
C GLU A 470 -4.22 17.50 -8.65
N ASN A 471 -3.95 17.12 -7.40
CA ASN A 471 -2.68 16.52 -6.99
C ASN A 471 -2.85 15.03 -6.68
N GLN A 472 -1.92 14.21 -7.17
CA GLN A 472 -1.80 12.80 -6.77
C GLN A 472 -0.88 12.62 -5.55
N TYR A 473 -0.23 13.71 -5.12
CA TYR A 473 0.78 13.71 -4.07
C TYR A 473 0.37 14.59 -2.90
N LEU A 474 0.77 14.16 -1.71
CA LEU A 474 0.69 14.90 -0.46
C LEU A 474 1.52 16.19 -0.54
N ALA A 475 1.05 17.21 0.16
CA ALA A 475 1.71 18.50 0.34
C ALA A 475 3.10 18.39 0.99
N GLY A 476 3.37 17.29 1.71
CA GLY A 476 4.59 17.09 2.46
C GLY A 476 5.05 15.63 2.58
N SER A 477 6.20 15.45 3.21
CA SER A 477 6.90 14.19 3.45
C SER A 477 7.33 14.07 4.92
N GLY A 478 7.89 12.92 5.29
CA GLY A 478 8.66 12.76 6.53
C GLY A 478 7.87 12.68 7.84
N SER A 479 6.53 12.79 7.82
CA SER A 479 5.72 12.53 9.02
C SER A 479 5.42 11.04 9.19
N ALA A 480 5.46 10.56 10.44
CA ALA A 480 5.28 9.14 10.77
C ALA A 480 3.88 8.61 10.35
N TRP A 481 2.85 9.46 10.42
CA TRP A 481 1.49 9.05 10.04
C TRP A 481 1.39 8.64 8.57
N ILE A 482 2.24 9.18 7.69
CA ILE A 482 2.21 8.85 6.26
C ILE A 482 2.52 7.36 6.06
N ALA A 483 3.56 6.86 6.72
CA ALA A 483 3.93 5.45 6.64
C ALA A 483 2.89 4.56 7.34
N ASP A 484 2.47 4.95 8.54
CA ASP A 484 1.49 4.20 9.33
C ASP A 484 0.16 4.02 8.57
N LEU A 485 -0.31 5.07 7.89
CA LEU A 485 -1.54 5.08 7.11
C LEU A 485 -1.36 4.50 5.69
N GLY A 486 -0.15 4.12 5.28
CA GLY A 486 0.10 3.48 3.98
C GLY A 486 0.09 4.45 2.80
N LEU A 487 0.42 5.72 3.04
CA LEU A 487 0.38 6.82 2.06
C LEU A 487 1.78 7.17 1.50
N THR A 488 2.75 6.27 1.65
CA THR A 488 4.17 6.54 1.31
C THR A 488 4.39 6.80 -0.19
N SER A 489 3.62 6.15 -1.04
CA SER A 489 3.59 6.36 -2.50
C SER A 489 3.07 7.73 -2.93
N HIS A 490 2.24 8.36 -2.11
CA HIS A 490 1.72 9.70 -2.36
C HIS A 490 2.71 10.77 -1.90
N VAL A 491 3.89 10.40 -1.41
CA VAL A 491 4.92 11.37 -1.02
C VAL A 491 5.72 11.81 -2.23
N HIS A 492 5.76 13.11 -2.48
CA HIS A 492 6.70 13.67 -3.44
C HIS A 492 8.11 13.77 -2.81
N ARG A 493 9.15 13.28 -3.52
CA ARG A 493 10.54 13.12 -3.02
C ARG A 493 11.13 14.40 -2.40
N HIS A 494 10.72 15.56 -2.90
CA HIS A 494 11.22 16.87 -2.49
C HIS A 494 10.18 17.71 -1.76
N ALA A 495 9.11 17.09 -1.25
CA ALA A 495 8.11 17.82 -0.50
C ALA A 495 8.65 18.26 0.88
N PRO A 496 8.24 19.43 1.39
CA PRO A 496 8.54 19.87 2.75
C PRO A 496 7.97 18.90 3.80
N ALA A 497 8.16 19.15 5.09
CA ALA A 497 7.52 18.34 6.12
C ALA A 497 5.98 18.43 6.01
N ALA A 498 5.30 17.28 6.09
CA ALA A 498 3.84 17.26 6.09
C ALA A 498 3.27 17.83 7.39
N GLY A 499 2.28 18.71 7.26
CA GLY A 499 1.58 19.37 8.37
C GLY A 499 0.28 18.69 8.78
N GLY A 500 -0.20 17.71 8.00
CA GLY A 500 -1.33 16.87 8.35
C GLY A 500 -2.19 16.43 7.16
N LEU A 501 -3.21 15.63 7.47
CA LEU A 501 -4.21 15.11 6.56
C LEU A 501 -5.60 15.62 6.96
N SER A 502 -6.35 16.13 5.99
CA SER A 502 -7.75 16.57 6.14
C SER A 502 -8.57 16.15 4.91
N GLY A 503 -9.74 16.76 4.68
CA GLY A 503 -10.63 16.43 3.57
C GLY A 503 -11.69 15.42 3.97
N SER A 504 -12.11 14.56 3.04
CA SER A 504 -13.23 13.63 3.23
C SER A 504 -13.08 12.78 4.51
N LEU A 505 -14.01 12.97 5.46
CA LEU A 505 -14.04 12.28 6.75
C LEU A 505 -14.10 10.76 6.55
N ALA A 506 -15.01 10.32 5.68
CA ALA A 506 -15.26 8.91 5.43
C ALA A 506 -14.06 8.21 4.79
N ILE A 507 -13.38 8.86 3.84
CA ILE A 507 -12.19 8.27 3.20
C ILE A 507 -11.02 8.22 4.20
N THR A 508 -10.80 9.30 4.96
CA THR A 508 -9.77 9.38 5.99
C THR A 508 -9.95 8.27 7.04
N LEU A 509 -11.19 8.05 7.51
CA LEU A 509 -11.52 6.98 8.45
C LEU A 509 -11.37 5.59 7.83
N GLY A 510 -11.66 5.43 6.54
CA GLY A 510 -11.40 4.18 5.81
C GLY A 510 -9.91 3.84 5.78
N ILE A 511 -9.06 4.83 5.51
CA ILE A 511 -7.59 4.69 5.54
C ILE A 511 -7.11 4.34 6.95
N ILE A 512 -7.60 5.04 7.99
CA ILE A 512 -7.30 4.70 9.39
C ILE A 512 -7.71 3.26 9.70
N ALA A 513 -8.89 2.82 9.27
CA ALA A 513 -9.35 1.45 9.51
C ALA A 513 -8.51 0.38 8.81
N MET A 514 -7.85 0.75 7.71
CA MET A 514 -6.92 -0.13 7.00
C MET A 514 -5.52 -0.14 7.61
N SER A 515 -5.17 0.82 8.46
CA SER A 515 -3.88 0.83 9.17
C SER A 515 -3.69 -0.34 10.15
N CYS A 516 -4.76 -1.04 10.54
CA CYS A 516 -4.70 -2.23 11.39
C CYS A 516 -5.70 -3.33 10.95
N PRO A 517 -5.52 -4.60 11.36
CA PRO A 517 -6.52 -5.65 11.14
C PRO A 517 -7.90 -5.26 11.65
N ALA A 518 -8.95 -5.71 10.97
CA ALA A 518 -10.35 -5.38 11.31
C ALA A 518 -10.68 -5.72 12.78
N SER A 519 -10.19 -6.87 13.27
CA SER A 519 -10.36 -7.32 14.66
C SER A 519 -9.67 -6.43 15.70
N SER A 520 -8.70 -5.61 15.29
CA SER A 520 -7.94 -4.71 16.16
C SER A 520 -8.41 -3.26 16.11
N PHE A 521 -9.33 -2.91 15.22
CA PHE A 521 -9.73 -1.52 14.97
C PHE A 521 -10.27 -0.82 16.21
N ASP A 522 -11.17 -1.49 16.95
CA ASP A 522 -11.71 -0.96 18.20
C ASP A 522 -10.64 -0.74 19.27
N THR A 523 -9.76 -1.73 19.46
CA THR A 523 -8.70 -1.65 20.45
C THR A 523 -7.71 -0.53 20.09
N MET A 524 -7.41 -0.36 18.80
CA MET A 524 -6.54 0.70 18.30
C MET A 524 -7.11 2.10 18.58
N LEU A 525 -8.40 2.30 18.33
CA LEU A 525 -9.05 3.60 18.57
C LEU A 525 -9.24 3.89 20.07
N VAL A 526 -9.78 2.94 20.83
CA VAL A 526 -10.27 3.19 22.19
C VAL A 526 -9.21 2.94 23.27
N MET A 527 -8.46 1.84 23.15
CA MET A 527 -7.50 1.41 24.18
C MET A 527 -6.12 1.98 23.91
N ASP A 528 -5.60 1.78 22.70
CA ASP A 528 -4.27 2.29 22.31
C ASP A 528 -4.31 3.82 22.16
N ARG A 529 -5.50 4.39 21.90
CA ARG A 529 -5.73 5.82 21.66
C ARG A 529 -4.77 6.35 20.59
N ALA A 530 -4.61 5.59 19.52
CA ALA A 530 -3.70 5.88 18.42
C ALA A 530 -4.06 7.22 17.74
N TRP A 531 -5.34 7.61 17.78
CA TRP A 531 -5.81 8.90 17.32
C TRP A 531 -6.47 9.67 18.47
N ARG A 532 -5.85 10.77 18.89
CA ARG A 532 -6.38 11.67 19.93
C ARG A 532 -5.79 13.07 19.81
N HIS A 533 -6.55 14.10 20.16
CA HIS A 533 -6.09 15.48 20.10
C HIS A 533 -5.63 15.89 18.70
N HIS A 534 -6.38 15.46 17.68
CA HIS A 534 -6.10 15.74 16.26
C HIS A 534 -4.72 15.22 15.80
N ARG A 535 -4.12 14.31 16.55
CA ARG A 535 -2.77 13.78 16.30
C ARG A 535 -2.81 12.29 16.14
N TRP A 536 -2.15 11.80 15.10
CA TRP A 536 -1.87 10.38 14.94
C TRP A 536 -0.60 10.02 15.71
N ARG A 537 -0.71 9.06 16.62
CA ARG A 537 0.38 8.60 17.49
C ARG A 537 0.96 7.27 17.05
N GLY A 538 0.41 6.67 16.00
CA GLY A 538 0.72 5.31 15.59
C GLY A 538 0.19 4.27 16.57
N HIS A 539 0.37 3.01 16.19
CA HIS A 539 0.04 1.85 17.01
C HIS A 539 1.00 0.71 16.72
N ARG A 540 1.01 -0.31 17.58
CA ARG A 540 1.87 -1.50 17.42
C ARG A 540 1.16 -2.70 16.78
N ARG A 541 -0.09 -2.53 16.35
CA ARG A 541 -0.81 -3.54 15.58
C ARG A 541 -0.10 -3.70 14.23
N GLY A 542 -0.13 -4.91 13.65
CA GLY A 542 0.29 -5.10 12.27
C GLY A 542 -0.53 -4.19 11.34
N ASP A 543 -0.04 -3.94 10.13
CA ASP A 543 -0.89 -3.26 9.17
C ASP A 543 -2.07 -4.18 8.80
N GLY A 544 -3.20 -3.55 8.48
CA GLY A 544 -4.38 -4.27 8.03
C GLY A 544 -4.54 -4.26 6.52
N ARG A 545 -3.52 -3.85 5.77
CA ARG A 545 -3.59 -3.65 4.32
C ARG A 545 -3.33 -4.99 3.62
N SER A 546 -4.30 -5.89 3.70
CA SER A 546 -4.33 -7.11 2.89
C SER A 546 -4.97 -6.82 1.54
N ASP A 547 -4.49 -7.49 0.50
CA ASP A 547 -5.04 -7.37 -0.85
C ASP A 547 -6.56 -7.58 -0.83
N HIS A 548 -7.25 -6.74 -1.62
CA HIS A 548 -8.71 -6.76 -1.81
C HIS A 548 -9.52 -6.43 -0.54
N ARG A 549 -8.91 -5.85 0.50
CA ARG A 549 -9.65 -5.46 1.71
C ARG A 549 -10.50 -4.21 1.46
N GLY A 550 -11.81 -4.37 1.58
CA GLY A 550 -12.77 -3.28 1.53
C GLY A 550 -13.32 -2.88 2.90
N VAL A 551 -13.70 -1.61 3.02
CA VAL A 551 -14.54 -1.11 4.11
C VAL A 551 -15.62 -0.16 3.59
N VAL A 552 -16.78 -0.17 4.22
CA VAL A 552 -17.82 0.85 4.04
C VAL A 552 -17.83 1.73 5.29
N VAL A 553 -17.63 3.04 5.10
CA VAL A 553 -17.60 4.02 6.17
C VAL A 553 -18.86 4.85 6.12
N HIS A 554 -19.60 4.86 7.21
CA HIS A 554 -20.78 5.69 7.41
C HIS A 554 -20.46 6.81 8.41
N ILE A 555 -20.77 8.05 8.04
CA ILE A 555 -20.70 9.21 8.91
C ILE A 555 -22.11 9.67 9.21
N TYR A 556 -22.42 9.90 10.48
CA TYR A 556 -23.70 10.41 10.93
C TYR A 556 -23.51 11.70 11.72
N LEU A 557 -24.54 12.56 11.67
CA LEU A 557 -24.64 13.67 12.60
C LEU A 557 -24.76 13.14 14.04
N ASP A 558 -24.16 13.85 14.99
CA ASP A 558 -24.21 13.55 16.42
C ASP A 558 -25.42 14.25 17.06
N PRO A 559 -26.52 13.52 17.36
CA PRO A 559 -27.70 14.11 17.97
C PRO A 559 -27.46 14.64 19.39
N ALA A 560 -26.39 14.21 20.08
CA ALA A 560 -26.00 14.77 21.36
C ALA A 560 -25.37 16.18 21.24
N ASN A 561 -25.07 16.60 20.01
CA ASN A 561 -24.48 17.90 19.69
C ASN A 561 -25.12 18.49 18.41
N PRO A 562 -26.41 18.84 18.45
CA PRO A 562 -27.14 19.28 17.27
C PRO A 562 -26.63 20.60 16.69
N THR A 563 -25.93 21.41 17.48
CA THR A 563 -25.32 22.68 17.03
C THR A 563 -23.95 22.50 16.39
N GLY A 564 -23.11 21.60 16.90
CA GLY A 564 -21.77 21.36 16.37
C GLY A 564 -21.71 20.19 15.36
N SER A 565 -22.80 19.44 15.17
CA SER A 565 -22.88 18.33 14.24
C SER A 565 -23.98 18.56 13.19
N THR A 566 -23.80 19.60 12.38
CA THR A 566 -24.69 19.89 11.25
C THR A 566 -24.02 19.50 9.93
N PHE A 567 -24.80 19.37 8.85
CA PHE A 567 -24.24 19.16 7.50
C PHE A 567 -23.21 20.22 7.13
N ASN A 568 -23.49 21.50 7.41
CA ASN A 568 -22.57 22.59 7.13
C ASN A 568 -21.31 22.46 7.99
N THR A 569 -21.43 22.19 9.29
CA THR A 569 -20.25 22.06 10.16
C THR A 569 -19.33 20.91 9.75
N LEU A 570 -19.88 19.77 9.31
CA LEU A 570 -19.06 18.66 8.81
C LEU A 570 -18.49 18.94 7.41
N HIS A 571 -19.24 19.64 6.56
CA HIS A 571 -18.76 20.08 5.27
C HIS A 571 -17.59 21.08 5.42
N ASP A 572 -17.73 22.07 6.30
CA ASP A 572 -16.69 23.04 6.62
C ASP A 572 -15.46 22.34 7.24
N LEU A 573 -15.68 21.31 8.06
CA LEU A 573 -14.59 20.48 8.60
C LEU A 573 -13.81 19.76 7.48
N GLU A 574 -14.50 19.23 6.45
CA GLU A 574 -13.85 18.60 5.29
C GLU A 574 -13.14 19.65 4.41
N ALA A 575 -13.77 20.79 4.14
CA ALA A 575 -13.29 21.79 3.19
C ALA A 575 -12.19 22.71 3.76
N GLU A 576 -12.42 23.29 4.94
CA GLU A 576 -11.60 24.39 5.49
C GLU A 576 -11.02 24.04 6.87
N GLY A 577 -11.50 22.96 7.49
CA GLY A 577 -11.13 22.56 8.84
C GLY A 577 -9.64 22.30 9.04
N THR A 578 -9.23 22.27 10.31
CA THR A 578 -7.89 21.85 10.72
C THR A 578 -7.59 20.43 10.23
N PRO A 579 -6.31 20.04 10.18
CA PRO A 579 -5.97 18.64 9.94
C PRO A 579 -6.69 17.73 10.93
N LEU A 580 -7.42 16.75 10.42
CA LEU A 580 -7.99 15.67 11.22
C LEU A 580 -6.88 14.84 11.85
N ILE A 581 -5.75 14.74 11.14
CA ILE A 581 -4.55 14.04 11.54
C ILE A 581 -3.35 14.95 11.35
N ASN A 582 -2.59 15.17 12.42
CA ASN A 582 -1.25 15.76 12.39
C ASN A 582 -0.19 14.73 12.82
#